data_AF-S2IWF3-F1
#
_entry.id   AF-S2IWF3-F1
#
_cell.length_a   1.000
_cell.length_b   1.000
_cell.length_c   1.000
_cell.angle_alpha   90.00
_cell.angle_beta   90.00
_cell.angle_gamma   90.00
#
_symmetry.space_group_name_H-M   'P 1'
#
loop_
_entity.id
_entity.type
_entity.pdbx_description
1 polymer ?
#
loop_
_entity_poly.entity_id
_entity_poly.type
_entity_poly.pdbx_seq_one_letter_code
_entity_poly.pdbx_strand_id
1 'polypeptide(L)'
;MLDAAATYYGTLYTLDAIDMNAVHGLLDAIPLSARLSTTASQSSMLEPIIFEDLCEALSSAPTTSSPGMDGLPYQLLHLIFTNPACPEIALGTFNNALARSDLPPSWLESCVVLLPKKGPPPRTLAKLASHHIFD
;
A
#
# COMPACT_ATOMS: atom_id res chain seq x y z
N MET A 1 -13.48 3.16 -32.90
CA MET A 1 -12.40 2.45 -32.18
C MET A 1 -12.35 2.84 -30.71
N LEU A 2 -12.29 4.13 -30.36
CA LEU A 2 -12.29 4.58 -28.96
C LEU A 2 -13.55 4.17 -28.18
N ASP A 3 -14.72 4.24 -28.82
CA ASP A 3 -16.01 3.86 -28.21
C ASP A 3 -16.12 2.36 -27.86
N ALA A 4 -15.61 1.50 -28.76
CA ALA A 4 -15.53 0.06 -28.54
C ALA A 4 -14.55 -0.28 -27.40
N ALA A 5 -13.41 0.43 -27.31
CA ALA A 5 -12.46 0.25 -26.22
C ALA A 5 -13.04 0.72 -24.88
N ALA A 6 -13.72 1.88 -24.85
CA ALA A 6 -14.35 2.41 -23.65
C ALA A 6 -15.46 1.47 -23.12
N THR A 7 -16.30 0.94 -24.02
CA THR A 7 -17.34 -0.03 -23.66
C THR A 7 -16.72 -1.32 -23.12
N TYR A 8 -15.73 -1.87 -23.82
CA TYR A 8 -15.08 -3.13 -23.43
C TYR A 8 -14.39 -3.02 -22.06
N TYR A 9 -13.56 -2.00 -21.85
CA TYR A 9 -12.86 -1.82 -20.58
C TYR A 9 -13.81 -1.35 -19.47
N GLY A 10 -14.83 -0.57 -19.80
CA GLY A 10 -15.90 -0.21 -18.87
C GLY A 10 -16.56 -1.45 -18.29
N THR A 11 -16.98 -2.39 -19.15
CA THR A 11 -17.56 -3.67 -18.70
C THR A 11 -16.52 -4.55 -17.98
N LEU A 12 -15.30 -4.66 -18.51
CA LEU A 12 -14.26 -5.53 -17.93
C LEU A 12 -13.86 -5.13 -16.51
N TYR A 13 -13.86 -3.82 -16.22
CA TYR A 13 -13.54 -3.28 -14.89
C TYR A 13 -14.78 -2.90 -14.08
N THR A 14 -15.99 -3.25 -14.54
CA THR A 14 -17.19 -3.13 -13.71
C THR A 14 -17.12 -4.18 -12.62
N LEU A 15 -17.29 -3.76 -11.37
CA LEU A 15 -17.29 -4.66 -10.22
C LEU A 15 -18.53 -5.56 -10.27
N ASP A 16 -18.31 -6.88 -10.25
CA ASP A 16 -19.38 -7.84 -10.01
C ASP A 16 -19.87 -7.74 -8.56
N ALA A 17 -21.12 -8.18 -8.32
CA ALA A 17 -21.66 -8.26 -6.97
C ALA A 17 -20.82 -9.23 -6.11
N ILE A 18 -20.49 -8.80 -4.89
CA ILE A 18 -19.72 -9.62 -3.96
C ILE A 18 -20.58 -10.81 -3.52
N ASP A 19 -20.16 -12.03 -3.87
CA ASP A 19 -20.77 -13.24 -3.36
C ASP A 19 -20.34 -13.47 -1.89
N MET A 20 -21.21 -13.05 -0.96
CA MET A 20 -20.96 -13.23 0.45
C MET A 20 -20.83 -14.70 0.85
N ASN A 21 -21.46 -15.65 0.14
CA ASN A 21 -21.32 -17.07 0.46
C ASN A 21 -19.91 -17.57 0.13
N ALA A 22 -19.32 -17.12 -0.98
CA ALA A 22 -17.93 -17.37 -1.30
C ALA A 22 -16.97 -16.72 -0.27
N VAL A 23 -17.28 -15.49 0.19
CA VAL A 23 -16.52 -14.82 1.26
C VAL A 23 -16.54 -15.65 2.55
N HIS A 24 -17.70 -16.10 3.01
CA HIS A 24 -17.80 -16.94 4.21
C HIS A 24 -17.05 -18.26 4.03
N GLY A 25 -17.18 -18.91 2.87
CA GLY A 25 -16.43 -20.13 2.57
C GLY A 25 -14.90 -19.94 2.63
N LEU A 26 -14.40 -18.80 2.13
CA LEU A 26 -12.99 -18.44 2.23
C LEU A 26 -12.56 -18.19 3.68
N LEU A 27 -13.34 -17.43 4.45
CA LEU A 27 -13.05 -17.12 5.84
C LEU A 27 -13.11 -18.36 6.74
N ASP A 28 -14.06 -19.26 6.48
CA ASP A 28 -14.24 -20.51 7.21
C ASP A 28 -13.09 -21.50 6.95
N ALA A 29 -12.52 -21.47 5.75
CA ALA A 29 -11.35 -22.27 5.40
C ALA A 29 -10.06 -21.86 6.14
N ILE A 30 -10.02 -20.66 6.74
CA ILE A 30 -8.85 -20.20 7.51
C ILE A 30 -8.76 -21.01 8.81
N PRO A 31 -7.67 -21.75 9.04
CA PRO A 31 -7.51 -22.56 10.24
C PRO A 31 -7.48 -21.68 11.49
N LEU A 32 -8.05 -22.18 12.59
CA LEU A 32 -8.17 -21.42 13.84
C LEU A 32 -6.82 -20.91 14.36
N SER A 33 -5.74 -21.65 14.12
CA SER A 33 -4.37 -21.26 14.48
C SER A 33 -3.84 -20.04 13.72
N ALA A 34 -4.40 -19.73 12.55
CA ALA A 34 -4.06 -18.56 11.75
C ALA A 34 -5.04 -17.40 11.97
N ARG A 35 -6.07 -17.58 12.80
CA ARG A 35 -7.01 -16.51 13.15
C ARG A 35 -6.43 -15.71 14.31
N LEU A 36 -6.48 -14.39 14.20
CA LEU A 36 -6.14 -13.50 15.31
C LEU A 36 -7.09 -13.78 16.48
N SER A 37 -6.55 -14.01 17.67
CA SER A 37 -7.36 -14.21 18.88
C SER A 37 -8.07 -12.90 19.26
N THR A 38 -9.37 -12.98 19.54
CA THR A 38 -10.28 -11.83 19.60
C THR A 38 -9.98 -10.89 20.77
N THR A 39 -10.13 -9.58 20.50
CA THR A 39 -9.88 -8.39 21.36
C THR A 39 -8.43 -7.97 21.56
N ALA A 40 -7.59 -8.69 22.32
CA ALA A 40 -6.26 -8.19 22.67
C ALA A 40 -5.35 -7.94 21.45
N SER A 41 -5.32 -8.88 20.50
CA SER A 41 -4.52 -8.75 19.27
C SER A 41 -5.06 -7.63 18.36
N GLN A 42 -6.38 -7.44 18.34
CA GLN A 42 -7.02 -6.40 17.52
C GLN A 42 -6.79 -5.00 18.09
N SER A 43 -6.86 -4.85 19.42
CA SER A 43 -6.52 -3.60 20.09
C SER A 43 -5.07 -3.20 19.84
N SER A 44 -4.14 -4.17 19.90
CA SER A 44 -2.72 -3.92 19.64
C SER A 44 -2.43 -3.41 18.23
N MET A 45 -3.24 -3.77 17.22
CA MET A 45 -3.06 -3.30 15.84
C MET A 45 -3.55 -1.86 15.63
N LEU A 46 -4.32 -1.32 16.58
CA LEU A 46 -4.87 0.03 16.53
C LEU A 46 -4.20 0.97 17.54
N GLU A 47 -3.14 0.50 18.21
CA GLU A 47 -2.33 1.35 19.08
C GLU A 47 -1.67 2.47 18.27
N PRO A 48 -1.51 3.67 18.84
CA PRO A 48 -0.83 4.77 18.18
C PRO A 48 0.60 4.38 17.78
N ILE A 49 0.95 4.71 16.54
CA ILE A 49 2.30 4.56 16.00
C ILE A 49 3.23 5.49 16.78
N ILE A 50 4.34 4.95 17.29
CA ILE A 50 5.40 5.72 17.94
C ILE A 50 6.55 6.02 16.97
N PHE A 51 7.45 6.92 17.35
CA PHE A 51 8.52 7.36 16.44
C PHE A 51 9.51 6.24 16.12
N GLU A 52 9.76 5.37 17.10
CA GLU A 52 10.60 4.19 16.97
C GLU A 52 10.07 3.25 15.87
N ASP A 53 8.75 3.05 15.79
CA ASP A 53 8.12 2.23 14.74
C ASP A 53 8.41 2.80 13.34
N LEU A 54 8.33 4.12 13.19
CA LEU A 54 8.63 4.79 11.92
C LEU A 54 10.11 4.66 11.55
N CYS A 55 11.00 4.77 12.53
CA CYS A 55 12.43 4.60 12.30
C CYS A 55 12.77 3.16 11.91
N GLU A 56 12.18 2.17 12.57
CA GLU A 56 12.33 0.75 12.25
C GLU A 56 11.81 0.45 10.84
N ALA A 57 10.61 0.91 10.51
CA ALA A 57 10.01 0.76 9.18
C ALA A 57 10.86 1.39 8.07
N LEU A 58 11.49 2.53 8.36
CA LEU A 58 12.36 3.19 7.38
C LEU A 58 13.73 2.51 7.25
N SER A 59 14.20 1.84 8.30
CA SER A 59 15.44 1.07 8.27
C SER A 59 15.34 -0.23 7.47
N SER A 60 14.14 -0.81 7.37
CA SER A 60 13.88 -2.01 6.57
C SER A 60 13.72 -1.70 5.08
N ALA A 61 13.67 -0.42 4.70
CA ALA A 61 13.42 -0.01 3.33
C ALA A 61 14.55 -0.45 2.37
N PRO A 62 14.22 -1.05 1.21
CA PRO A 62 15.22 -1.51 0.25
C PRO A 62 15.98 -0.33 -0.36
N THR A 63 17.32 -0.44 -0.39
CA THR A 63 18.20 0.63 -0.88
C THR A 63 18.24 0.78 -2.39
N THR A 64 17.68 -0.19 -3.13
CA THR A 64 17.72 -0.28 -4.61
C THR A 64 16.34 -0.17 -5.25
N SER A 65 15.31 0.19 -4.48
CA SER A 65 13.98 0.44 -5.02
C SER A 65 13.94 1.71 -5.87
N SER A 66 13.03 1.72 -6.83
CA SER A 66 12.74 2.92 -7.61
C SER A 66 11.99 3.92 -6.73
N PRO A 67 12.33 5.23 -6.80
CA PRO A 67 11.60 6.26 -6.07
C PRO A 67 10.11 6.29 -6.40
N GLY A 68 9.33 6.86 -5.47
CA GLY A 68 7.92 7.17 -5.69
C GLY A 68 7.72 8.31 -6.70
N MET A 69 6.50 8.82 -6.76
CA MET A 69 6.14 9.90 -7.68
C MET A 69 6.82 11.24 -7.32
N ASP A 70 7.31 11.37 -6.09
CA ASP A 70 8.11 12.49 -5.60
C ASP A 70 9.58 12.43 -6.06
N GLY A 71 10.02 11.31 -6.61
CA GLY A 71 11.41 11.10 -7.03
C GLY A 71 12.40 10.94 -5.87
N LEU A 72 11.94 10.85 -4.61
CA LEU A 72 12.81 10.78 -3.45
C LEU A 72 13.20 9.33 -3.15
N PRO A 73 14.50 9.02 -3.04
CA PRO A 73 14.93 7.69 -2.62
C PRO A 73 14.71 7.52 -1.10
N TYR A 74 14.53 6.27 -0.65
CA TYR A 74 14.32 5.96 0.78
C TYR A 74 15.43 6.47 1.71
N GLN A 75 16.67 6.55 1.21
CA GLN A 75 17.80 7.12 1.96
C GLN A 75 17.56 8.59 2.31
N LEU A 76 16.87 9.34 1.45
CA LEU A 76 16.55 10.74 1.70
C LEU A 76 15.38 10.88 2.69
N LEU A 77 14.42 9.96 2.67
CA LEU A 77 13.37 9.90 3.70
C LEU A 77 13.99 9.73 5.09
N HIS A 78 15.03 8.90 5.23
CA HIS A 78 15.72 8.74 6.52
C HIS A 78 16.30 10.06 7.04
N LEU A 79 16.89 10.87 6.16
CA LEU A 79 17.41 12.19 6.53
C LEU A 79 16.30 13.16 6.93
N ILE A 80 15.16 13.12 6.23
CA ILE A 80 14.00 13.97 6.52
C ILE A 80 13.43 13.63 7.90
N PHE A 81 13.21 12.35 8.19
CA PHE A 81 12.62 11.92 9.47
C PHE A 81 13.54 12.16 10.66
N THR A 82 14.86 12.15 10.43
CA THR A 82 15.86 12.48 11.47
C THR A 82 15.95 13.99 11.74
N ASN A 83 15.39 14.85 10.89
CA ASN A 83 15.34 16.29 11.15
C ASN A 83 14.42 16.58 12.35
N PRO A 84 14.86 17.32 13.39
CA PRO A 84 14.05 17.61 14.57
C PRO A 84 12.68 18.25 14.30
N ALA A 85 12.48 18.89 13.14
CA ALA A 85 11.21 19.52 12.76
C ALA A 85 10.17 18.54 12.18
N CYS A 86 10.57 17.33 11.81
CA CYS A 86 9.72 16.38 11.08
C CYS A 86 8.96 15.34 11.92
N PRO A 87 9.45 14.86 13.09
CA PRO A 87 8.80 13.80 13.86
C PRO A 87 7.34 14.07 14.20
N GLU A 88 7.01 15.28 14.65
CA GLU A 88 5.65 15.65 15.02
C GLU A 88 4.69 15.59 13.83
N ILE A 89 5.12 16.12 12.69
CA ILE A 89 4.32 16.11 11.45
C ILE A 89 4.15 14.68 10.93
N ALA A 90 5.23 13.89 10.94
CA ALA A 90 5.20 12.50 10.50
C ALA A 90 4.24 11.68 11.36
N LEU A 91 4.45 11.68 12.68
CA LEU A 91 3.59 10.95 13.62
C LEU A 91 2.14 11.40 13.54
N GLY A 92 1.88 12.71 13.47
CA GLY A 92 0.54 13.24 13.32
C GLY A 92 -0.14 12.73 12.05
N THR A 93 0.58 12.73 10.92
CA THR A 93 0.06 12.25 9.64
C THR A 93 -0.28 10.75 9.70
N PHE A 94 0.65 9.91 10.18
CA PHE A 94 0.44 8.46 10.26
C PHE A 94 -0.67 8.07 11.26
N ASN A 95 -0.71 8.70 12.43
CA ASN A 95 -1.75 8.41 13.43
C ASN A 95 -3.13 8.95 13.02
N ASN A 96 -3.21 10.08 12.31
CA ASN A 96 -4.47 10.55 11.72
C ASN A 96 -4.96 9.59 10.64
N ALA A 97 -4.08 9.07 9.79
CA ALA A 97 -4.41 8.04 8.82
C ALA A 97 -4.95 6.77 9.51
N LEU A 98 -4.27 6.28 10.55
CA LEU A 98 -4.66 5.07 11.28
C LEU A 98 -5.99 5.23 12.01
N ALA A 99 -6.16 6.30 12.79
CA ALA A 99 -7.32 6.46 13.69
C ALA A 99 -8.55 7.08 13.01
N ARG A 100 -8.35 7.87 11.95
CA ARG A 100 -9.41 8.69 11.35
C ARG A 100 -9.61 8.45 9.86
N SER A 101 -8.79 7.59 9.25
CA SER A 101 -8.76 7.39 7.79
C SER A 101 -8.51 8.69 7.02
N ASP A 102 -7.80 9.65 7.63
CA ASP A 102 -7.44 10.93 7.02
C ASP A 102 -6.14 10.78 6.25
N LEU A 103 -6.25 10.22 5.04
CA LEU A 103 -5.12 9.92 4.18
C LEU A 103 -4.76 11.14 3.30
N PRO A 104 -3.49 11.53 3.22
CA PRO A 104 -3.06 12.52 2.23
C PRO A 104 -3.49 12.09 0.82
N PRO A 105 -4.06 12.99 -0.01
CA PRO A 105 -4.51 12.63 -1.35
C PRO A 105 -3.43 11.97 -2.22
N SER A 106 -2.17 12.39 -2.04
CA SER A 106 -1.01 11.81 -2.74
C SER A 106 -0.77 10.33 -2.43
N TRP A 107 -1.25 9.81 -1.30
CA TRP A 107 -1.16 8.37 -0.97
C TRP A 107 -2.15 7.52 -1.78
N LEU A 108 -3.17 8.15 -2.36
CA LEU A 108 -4.15 7.48 -3.21
C LEU A 108 -3.72 7.45 -4.69
N GLU A 109 -2.58 8.08 -4.99
CA GLU A 109 -2.02 8.13 -6.34
C GLU A 109 -0.98 7.03 -6.53
N SER A 110 -1.02 6.34 -7.69
CA SER A 110 -0.03 5.31 -8.04
C SER A 110 0.53 5.53 -9.44
N CYS A 111 1.83 5.29 -9.62
CA CYS A 111 2.49 5.36 -10.91
C CYS A 111 2.67 3.96 -11.50
N VAL A 112 2.18 3.77 -12.72
CA VAL A 112 2.37 2.52 -13.48
C VAL A 112 3.38 2.77 -14.58
N VAL A 113 4.53 2.11 -14.49
CA VAL A 113 5.57 2.17 -15.52
C VAL A 113 5.68 0.80 -16.20
N LEU A 114 5.64 0.81 -17.53
CA LEU A 114 5.84 -0.40 -18.33
C LEU A 114 7.34 -0.67 -18.47
N LEU A 115 7.79 -1.79 -17.91
CA LEU A 115 9.18 -2.21 -18.03
C LEU A 115 9.32 -3.23 -19.16
N PRO A 116 10.25 -3.03 -20.11
CA PRO A 116 10.51 -4.01 -21.14
C PRO A 116 11.11 -5.28 -20.53
N LYS A 117 10.47 -6.44 -20.75
CA LYS A 117 11.06 -7.74 -20.41
C LYS A 117 12.21 -8.04 -21.36
N LYS A 118 13.25 -8.71 -20.85
CA LYS A 118 14.35 -9.23 -21.66
C LYS A 118 13.86 -10.42 -22.50
N GLY A 119 13.87 -10.30 -23.83
CA GLY A 119 13.50 -11.36 -24.78
C GLY A 119 12.67 -10.84 -25.98
N PRO A 120 12.37 -11.68 -26.99
CA PRO A 120 11.51 -11.29 -28.10
C PRO A 120 10.05 -11.04 -27.65
N PRO A 121 9.33 -10.10 -28.29
CA PRO A 121 7.97 -9.73 -27.91
C PRO A 121 6.95 -10.90 -28.07
N PRO A 122 5.78 -10.88 -27.38
CA PRO A 122 5.14 -9.74 -26.72
C PRO A 122 4.79 -10.03 -25.25
N ARG A 123 5.66 -9.70 -24.30
CA ARG A 123 5.31 -9.79 -22.87
C ARG A 123 5.73 -8.51 -22.17
N THR A 124 4.85 -7.53 -22.13
CA THR A 124 5.03 -6.33 -21.31
C THR A 124 4.81 -6.70 -19.85
N LEU A 125 5.72 -6.31 -18.94
CA LEU A 125 5.40 -6.26 -17.52
C LEU A 125 4.93 -4.85 -17.22
N ALA A 126 3.69 -4.71 -16.75
CA ALA A 126 3.35 -3.58 -15.92
C ALA A 126 3.98 -3.83 -14.55
N LYS A 127 4.93 -2.97 -14.14
CA LYS A 127 5.30 -2.91 -12.73
C LYS A 127 4.37 -1.87 -12.13
N LEU A 128 3.39 -2.32 -11.35
CA LEU A 128 2.68 -1.40 -10.46
C LEU A 128 3.73 -0.98 -9.42
N ALA A 129 4.09 0.30 -9.39
CA ALA A 129 4.69 0.85 -8.19
C ALA A 129 3.54 1.15 -7.22
N SER A 130 2.85 0.10 -6.75
CA SER A 130 2.08 0.21 -5.50
C SER A 130 3.09 0.04 -4.39
N HIS A 131 3.51 1.15 -3.81
CA HIS A 131 4.04 1.09 -2.46
C HIS A 131 2.84 1.35 -1.56
N HIS A 132 2.20 0.26 -1.14
CA HIS A 132 1.56 0.29 0.17
C HIS A 132 2.69 0.57 1.15
N ILE A 133 2.69 1.78 1.68
CA ILE A 133 3.41 2.05 2.92
C ILE A 133 2.72 1.13 3.93
N PHE A 134 3.44 0.12 4.42
CA PHE A 134 3.00 -1.01 5.25
C PHE A 134 2.46 -2.24 4.48
N ASP A 135 3.34 -3.23 4.33
CA ASP A 135 3.07 -4.68 4.39
C ASP A 135 4.13 -5.30 5.33
#